data_AF-A0A2D6Q0F7-F1
#
_entry.id   AF-A0A2D6Q0F7-F1
#
_cell.length_a   1.000
_cell.length_b   1.000
_cell.length_c   1.000
_cell.angle_alpha   90.00
_cell.angle_beta   90.00
_cell.angle_gamma   90.00
#
_symmetry.space_group_name_H-M   'P 1'
#
loop_
_entity.id
_entity.type
_entity.pdbx_description
1 polymer ?
#
loop_
_entity_poly.entity_id
_entity_poly.type
_entity_poly.pdbx_seq_one_letter_code
_entity_poly.pdbx_strand_id
1 'polypeptide(L)' 'MFNRAILIGLAVLLACVVAPAQFRRGGGNAPKEGADAPDFNLKVLKTKKKKIKLSSYEGKKPVALIFGSYT' A
#
# COMPACT_ATOMS: atom_id res chain seq x y z
N MET A 1 0.96 -16.25 -37.56
CA MET A 1 2.14 -15.40 -37.26
C MET A 1 1.74 -14.44 -36.13
N PHE A 2 2.00 -14.83 -34.88
CA PHE A 2 1.65 -14.04 -33.70
C PHE A 2 2.62 -12.87 -33.54
N ASN A 3 2.06 -11.66 -33.51
CA ASN A 3 2.80 -10.41 -33.61
C ASN A 3 3.57 -10.13 -32.30
N ARG A 4 4.90 -10.24 -32.33
CA ARG A 4 5.80 -10.11 -31.17
C ARG A 4 5.70 -8.74 -30.46
N ALA A 5 5.17 -7.72 -31.12
CA ALA A 5 5.03 -6.38 -30.57
C ALA A 5 4.04 -6.29 -29.38
N ILE A 6 2.99 -7.12 -29.36
CA ILE A 6 1.96 -7.06 -28.30
C ILE A 6 2.48 -7.64 -26.98
N LEU A 7 3.32 -8.68 -27.05
CA LEU A 7 3.86 -9.34 -25.85
C LEU A 7 4.86 -8.45 -25.10
N ILE A 8 5.62 -7.61 -25.82
CA ILE A 8 6.61 -6.70 -25.23
C ILE A 8 5.90 -5.53 -24.53
N GLY A 9 4.81 -4.99 -25.11
CA GLY A 9 4.03 -3.91 -24.50
C GLY A 9 3.36 -4.30 -23.18
N LEU A 10 2.84 -5.53 -23.08
CA LEU A 10 2.22 -6.04 -21.85
C LEU A 10 3.27 -6.29 -20.74
N ALA A 11 4.48 -6.73 -21.10
CA ALA A 11 5.54 -7.03 -20.14
C ALA A 11 6.12 -5.76 -19.49
N VAL A 12 6.24 -4.65 -20.24
CA VAL A 12 6.76 -3.37 -19.70
C VAL A 12 5.78 -2.75 -18.70
N LEU A 13 4.48 -2.88 -18.93
CA LEU A 13 3.45 -2.36 -18.03
C LEU A 13 3.39 -3.13 -16.70
N LEU A 14 3.82 -4.39 -16.69
CA LEU A 14 3.81 -5.26 -15.51
C LEU A 14 4.95 -4.95 -14.52
N ALA A 15 6.05 -4.34 -14.99
CA ALA A 15 7.25 -4.13 -14.17
C ALA A 15 7.21 -2.87 -13.27
N CYS A 16 6.33 -1.90 -13.54
CA CYS A 16 6.23 -0.68 -12.72
C CYS A 16 5.43 -0.85 -11.40
N VAL A 17 4.69 -1.95 -11.22
CA VAL A 17 3.69 -2.08 -10.14
C VAL A 17 4.25 -2.64 -8.83
N VAL A 18 5.51 -3.09 -8.78
CA VAL A 18 6.04 -3.73 -7.55
C VAL A 18 7.36 -3.07 -7.13
N ALA A 19 7.26 -1.89 -6.53
CA ALA A 19 8.29 -1.40 -5.63
C ALA A 19 8.00 -1.93 -4.21
N PRO A 20 8.91 -2.69 -3.58
CA PRO A 20 8.70 -3.09 -2.18
C PRO A 20 8.82 -1.85 -1.30
N ALA A 21 7.73 -1.49 -0.61
CA ALA A 21 7.72 -0.46 0.42
C ALA A 21 8.71 -0.84 1.54
N GLN A 22 9.92 -0.30 1.50
CA GLN A 22 10.94 -0.51 2.52
C GLN A 22 10.54 0.27 3.77
N PHE A 23 9.99 -0.43 4.76
CA PHE A 23 9.66 0.13 6.07
C PHE A 23 10.94 0.51 6.82
N ARG A 24 11.43 1.73 6.61
CA ARG A 24 12.47 2.35 7.43
C ARG A 24 11.83 2.93 8.68
N ARG A 25 12.13 2.35 9.85
CA ARG A 25 11.88 2.98 11.15
C ARG A 25 12.83 4.19 11.28
N GLY A 26 12.39 5.34 10.82
CA GLY A 26 13.02 6.63 11.09
C GLY A 26 11.91 7.62 11.39
N GLY A 27 12.07 8.44 12.42
CA GLY A 27 11.22 9.62 12.59
C GLY A 27 11.34 10.45 11.31
N GLY A 28 10.33 10.39 10.47
CA GLY A 28 10.43 10.78 9.07
C GLY A 28 9.23 11.61 8.67
N ASN A 29 9.50 12.66 7.91
CA ASN A 29 8.52 13.53 7.29
C ASN A 29 7.35 12.74 6.70
N ALA A 30 6.15 13.32 6.77
CA ALA A 30 4.96 12.73 6.17
C ALA A 30 5.23 12.28 4.72
N PRO A 31 4.59 11.19 4.25
CA PRO A 31 4.67 10.79 2.86
C PRO A 31 4.36 11.97 1.93
N LYS A 32 5.10 12.07 0.83
CA LYS A 32 4.81 13.08 -0.21
C LYS A 32 3.43 12.81 -0.80
N GLU A 33 2.77 13.86 -1.28
CA GLU A 33 1.52 13.71 -2.02
C GLU A 33 1.71 12.77 -3.22
N GLY A 34 0.75 11.86 -3.43
CA GLY A 34 0.80 10.84 -4.47
C GLY A 34 1.74 9.65 -4.19
N ALA A 35 2.51 9.66 -3.11
CA ALA A 35 3.30 8.50 -2.71
C ALA A 35 2.41 7.42 -2.09
N ASP A 36 2.81 6.15 -2.29
CA ASP A 36 2.12 5.02 -1.68
C ASP A 36 2.13 5.11 -0.16
N ALA A 37 0.97 4.84 0.44
CA ALA A 37 0.84 4.83 1.89
C ALA A 37 1.67 3.69 2.50
N PRO A 38 2.42 3.94 3.60
CA PRO A 38 3.14 2.88 4.29
C PRO A 38 2.18 1.80 4.79
N ASP A 39 2.48 0.54 4.51
CA ASP A 39 1.64 -0.58 4.93
C ASP A 39 1.90 -0.96 6.39
N PHE A 40 0.85 -1.37 7.10
CA PHE A 40 0.94 -1.80 8.50
C PHE A 40 -0.16 -2.81 8.85
N ASN A 41 0.09 -3.57 9.91
CA ASN A 41 -0.86 -4.53 10.47
C ASN A 41 -1.30 -4.09 11.87
N LEU A 42 -2.54 -3.62 12.01
CA LEU A 42 -3.10 -3.21 13.29
C LEU A 42 -4.03 -4.29 13.86
N LYS A 43 -4.02 -4.44 15.19
CA LYS A 43 -5.01 -5.25 15.90
C LYS A 43 -6.29 -4.43 16.06
N VAL A 44 -7.44 -5.06 15.85
CA VAL A 44 -8.73 -4.40 16.09
C VAL A 44 -9.01 -4.37 17.59
N LEU A 45 -9.29 -3.19 18.14
CA LEU A 45 -9.54 -3.02 19.58
C LEU A 45 -10.66 -3.93 20.11
N LYS A 46 -11.79 -3.99 19.40
CA LYS A 46 -12.95 -4.82 19.77
C LYS A 46 -12.72 -6.32 19.59
N THR A 47 -11.69 -6.74 18.84
CA THR A 47 -11.48 -8.15 18.49
C THR A 47 -9.99 -8.45 18.43
N LYS A 48 -9.41 -8.87 19.56
CA LYS A 48 -7.95 -9.11 19.70
C LYS A 48 -7.37 -10.09 18.67
N LYS A 49 -8.19 -11.00 18.12
CA LYS A 49 -7.79 -11.97 17.09
C LYS A 49 -7.80 -11.39 15.66
N LYS A 50 -8.55 -10.31 15.42
CA LYS A 50 -8.67 -9.69 14.10
C LYS A 50 -7.55 -8.69 13.89
N LYS A 51 -6.83 -8.86 12.79
CA LYS A 51 -5.84 -7.90 12.29
C LYS A 51 -6.38 -7.25 11.03
N ILE A 52 -6.02 -6.00 10.83
CA ILE A 52 -6.32 -5.22 9.63
C ILE A 52 -5.00 -4.80 9.01
N LYS A 53 -4.87 -5.04 7.71
CA LYS A 53 -3.74 -4.62 6.88
C LYS A 53 -4.16 -3.40 6.06
N LEU A 54 -3.37 -2.32 6.03
CA LEU A 54 -3.79 -1.08 5.35
C LEU A 54 -4.03 -1.32 3.85
N SER A 55 -3.12 -2.04 3.18
CA SER A 55 -3.26 -2.40 1.77
C SER A 55 -4.52 -3.21 1.44
N SER A 56 -5.22 -3.78 2.43
CA SER A 56 -6.51 -4.44 2.18
C SER A 56 -7.64 -3.48 1.76
N TYR A 57 -7.44 -2.17 1.91
CA TYR A 57 -8.38 -1.11 1.49
C TYR A 57 -8.01 -0.42 0.18
N GLU A 58 -6.83 -0.71 -0.37
CA GLU A 58 -6.34 -0.13 -1.60
C GLU A 58 -7.33 -0.35 -2.76
N GLY A 59 -7.57 0.68 -3.57
CA GLY A 59 -8.45 0.62 -4.75
C GLY A 59 -9.94 0.42 -4.48
N LYS A 60 -10.38 0.26 -3.23
CA LYS A 60 -11.80 0.02 -2.90
C LYS A 60 -12.58 1.30 -2.60
N LYS A 61 -11.96 2.20 -1.84
CA LYS A 61 -12.52 3.51 -1.46
C LYS A 61 -11.43 4.39 -0.83
N PRO A 62 -11.60 5.73 -0.82
CA PRO A 62 -10.72 6.61 -0.06
C PRO A 62 -10.71 6.22 1.43
N VAL A 63 -9.54 6.29 2.04
CA VAL A 63 -9.33 6.00 3.47
C VAL A 63 -8.47 7.07 4.11
N ALA A 64 -8.71 7.32 5.40
CA ALA A 64 -7.91 8.22 6.21
C ALA A 64 -7.29 7.47 7.39
N LEU A 65 -6.04 7.78 7.71
CA LEU A 65 -5.35 7.30 8.92
C LEU A 65 -5.32 8.43 9.94
N ILE A 66 -5.96 8.20 11.09
CA ILE A 66 -6.03 9.16 12.19
C ILE A 66 -5.23 8.60 13.35
N PHE A 67 -4.24 9.36 13.81
CA PHE A 67 -3.52 9.08 15.05
C PHE A 67 -4.17 9.87 16.19
N GLY A 68 -4.58 9.19 17.24
CA GLY A 68 -5.17 9.81 18.42
C GLY A 68 -5.04 8.92 19.64
N SER A 69 -5.04 9.53 20.81
CA SER A 69 -5.12 8.86 22.10
C SER A 69 -6.28 9.45 22.89
N TYR A 70 -6.84 8.64 23.78
CA TYR A 70 -7.80 9.10 24.78
C TYR A 70 -7.11 8.99 26.13
N THR A 71 -7.07 10.10 26.87
CA THR A 71 -6.48 10.20 28.22
C THR A 71 -7.58 10.33 29.24
#